data_AF-A0A0P6X102-F1
#
_entry.id   AF-A0A0P6X102-F1
#
_cell.length_a   1.000
_cell.length_b   1.000
_cell.length_c   1.000
_cell.angle_alpha   90.00
_cell.angle_beta   90.00
_cell.angle_gamma   90.00
#
_symmetry.space_group_name_H-M   'P 1'
#
loop_
_entity.id
_entity.type
_entity.pdbx_description
1 polymer ?
#
loop_
_entity_poly.entity_id
_entity_poly.type
_entity_poly.pdbx_seq_one_letter_code
_entity_poly.pdbx_strand_id
1 'polypeptide(L)'
;MQVHILNIDMDNEFIITLQFLISRLERISADSVVAHRASGIRGAILRALEQSETGNFPSEKHVKYLIDMGYSLLQKAAGEIGR
;
A
#
# COMPACT_ATOMS: atom_id res chain seq x y z
N MET A 1 18.86 15.39 -19.51
CA MET A 1 17.62 14.69 -19.88
C MET A 1 17.77 13.21 -19.56
N GLN A 2 17.73 12.84 -18.27
CA GLN A 2 18.04 11.46 -17.83
C GLN A 2 17.31 11.05 -16.52
N VAL A 3 16.52 11.93 -15.90
CA VAL A 3 15.89 11.69 -14.58
C VAL A 3 14.48 11.09 -14.72
N HIS A 4 13.77 11.36 -15.81
CA HIS A 4 12.39 10.90 -15.99
C HIS A 4 12.25 9.38 -16.15
N ILE A 5 13.26 8.68 -16.68
CA ILE A 5 13.19 7.24 -16.92
C ILE A 5 13.34 6.47 -15.60
N LEU A 6 14.26 6.90 -14.73
CA LEU A 6 14.48 6.29 -13.41
C LEU A 6 13.25 6.37 -12.49
N ASN A 7 12.45 7.44 -12.61
CA ASN A 7 11.22 7.57 -11.85
C ASN A 7 10.14 6.59 -12.32
N ILE A 8 10.03 6.31 -13.61
CA ILE A 8 9.02 5.38 -14.14
C ILE A 8 9.27 3.96 -13.63
N ASP A 9 10.52 3.52 -13.58
CA ASP A 9 10.87 2.20 -13.06
C ASP A 9 10.56 2.09 -11.55
N MET A 10 10.89 3.12 -10.77
CA MET A 10 10.61 3.17 -9.34
C MET A 10 9.10 3.26 -9.03
N ASP A 11 8.36 4.07 -9.80
CA ASP A 11 6.91 4.19 -9.69
C ASP A 11 6.23 2.86 -10.02
N ASN A 12 6.72 2.10 -11.00
CA ASN A 12 6.23 0.76 -11.31
C ASN A 12 6.43 -0.23 -10.16
N GLU A 13 7.61 -0.24 -9.52
CA GLU A 13 7.85 -1.10 -8.34
C GLU A 13 6.91 -0.76 -7.19
N PHE A 14 6.66 0.54 -6.98
CA PHE A 14 5.70 0.99 -5.99
C PHE A 14 4.27 0.58 -6.34
N ILE A 15 3.83 0.76 -7.58
CA ILE A 15 2.50 0.36 -8.04
C ILE A 15 2.27 -1.13 -7.80
N ILE A 16 3.24 -1.98 -8.18
CA ILE A 16 3.17 -3.44 -7.96
C ILE A 16 3.04 -3.75 -6.47
N THR A 17 3.85 -3.11 -5.63
CA THR A 17 3.82 -3.31 -4.17
C THR A 17 2.50 -2.86 -3.56
N LEU A 18 1.96 -1.72 -3.98
CA LEU A 18 0.68 -1.19 -3.52
C LEU A 18 -0.50 -2.09 -3.92
N GLN A 19 -0.51 -2.61 -5.16
CA GLN A 19 -1.52 -3.58 -5.63
C GLN A 19 -1.46 -4.88 -4.82
N PHE A 20 -0.25 -5.38 -4.56
CA PHE A 20 -0.05 -6.53 -3.68
C PHE A 20 -0.65 -6.27 -2.29
N LEU A 21 -0.33 -5.13 -1.66
CA LEU A 21 -0.83 -4.80 -0.33
C LEU A 21 -2.37 -4.70 -0.28
N ILE A 22 -3.03 -4.13 -1.30
CA ILE A 22 -4.51 -4.13 -1.37
C ILE A 22 -5.06 -5.55 -1.27
N SER A 23 -4.53 -6.48 -2.08
CA SER A 23 -4.99 -7.88 -2.14
C SER A 23 -4.80 -8.64 -0.82
N ARG A 24 -3.87 -8.18 0.02
CA ARG A 24 -3.59 -8.78 1.33
C ARG A 24 -4.42 -8.14 2.42
N LEU A 25 -4.53 -6.81 2.43
CA LEU A 25 -5.31 -6.05 3.41
C LEU A 25 -6.81 -6.35 3.32
N GLU A 26 -7.35 -6.62 2.14
CA GLU A 26 -8.75 -7.00 1.96
C GLU A 26 -9.11 -8.37 2.56
N ARG A 27 -8.09 -9.21 2.84
CA ARG A 27 -8.26 -10.54 3.45
C ARG A 27 -8.18 -10.53 4.96
N ILE A 28 -7.90 -9.38 5.58
CA ILE A 28 -7.95 -9.23 7.04
C ILE A 28 -9.40 -9.37 7.47
N SER A 29 -9.66 -10.30 8.40
CA SER A 29 -11.00 -10.55 8.93
C SER A 29 -11.60 -9.28 9.54
N ALA A 30 -12.91 -9.09 9.39
CA ALA A 30 -13.65 -8.00 10.02
C ALA A 30 -13.52 -8.02 11.57
N ASP A 31 -13.29 -9.21 12.15
CA ASP A 31 -13.12 -9.39 13.60
C ASP A 31 -11.69 -9.11 14.08
N SER A 32 -10.75 -8.85 13.18
CA SER A 32 -9.37 -8.53 13.55
C SER A 32 -9.30 -7.19 14.28
N VAL A 33 -8.45 -7.10 15.30
CA VAL A 33 -8.23 -5.83 16.02
C VAL A 33 -7.60 -4.74 15.15
N VAL A 34 -7.07 -5.10 13.97
CA VAL A 34 -6.55 -4.16 12.98
C VAL A 34 -7.49 -3.88 11.81
N ALA A 35 -8.67 -4.50 11.73
CA ALA A 35 -9.59 -4.42 10.58
C ALA A 35 -9.92 -2.98 10.16
N HIS A 36 -10.28 -2.13 11.13
CA HIS A 36 -10.60 -0.73 10.84
C HIS A 36 -9.41 0.03 10.23
N ARG A 37 -8.20 -0.17 10.77
CA ARG A 37 -6.98 0.47 10.23
C ARG A 37 -6.60 -0.09 8.87
N ALA A 38 -6.76 -1.40 8.65
CA ALA A 38 -6.55 -2.04 7.35
C ALA A 38 -7.45 -1.46 6.27
N SER A 39 -8.73 -1.25 6.56
CA SER A 39 -9.66 -0.58 5.65
C SER A 39 -9.20 0.85 5.30
N GLY A 40 -8.78 1.63 6.30
CA GLY A 40 -8.27 2.98 6.11
C GLY A 40 -7.02 3.04 5.21
N ILE A 41 -6.03 2.19 5.48
CA ILE A 41 -4.80 2.12 4.66
C ILE A 41 -5.11 1.61 3.25
N ARG A 42 -5.95 0.59 3.09
CA ARG A 42 -6.38 0.09 1.78
C ARG A 42 -7.03 1.20 0.94
N GLY A 43 -7.91 2.00 1.55
CA GLY A 43 -8.52 3.15 0.88
C GLY A 43 -7.51 4.24 0.49
N ALA A 44 -6.49 4.49 1.32
CA ALA A 44 -5.41 5.41 0.98
C ALA A 44 -4.54 4.91 -0.17
N ILE A 45 -4.25 3.61 -0.20
CA ILE A 45 -3.50 2.97 -1.29
C ILE A 45 -4.28 3.03 -2.61
N LEU A 46 -5.59 2.77 -2.59
CA LEU A 46 -6.43 2.90 -3.79
C LEU A 46 -6.35 4.32 -4.39
N ARG A 47 -6.47 5.36 -3.56
CA ARG A 47 -6.33 6.75 -4.02
C ARG A 47 -4.94 7.06 -4.57
N ALA A 48 -3.88 6.49 -4.00
CA ALA A 48 -2.52 6.63 -4.51
C ALA A 48 -2.37 6.00 -5.91
N LEU A 49 -2.99 4.84 -6.15
CA LEU A 49 -3.01 4.19 -7.46
C LEU A 49 -3.85 4.97 -8.47
N GLU A 50 -5.02 5.48 -8.10
CA GLU A 50 -5.83 6.35 -8.97
C GLU A 50 -5.05 7.61 -9.40
N GLN A 51 -4.29 8.21 -8.47
CA GLN A 51 -3.41 9.35 -8.77
C GLN A 51 -2.32 8.97 -9.78
N SER A 52 -1.77 7.75 -9.71
CA SER A 52 -0.78 7.24 -10.66
C SER A 52 -1.29 7.20 -12.10
N GLU A 53 -2.55 6.81 -12.29
CA GLU A 53 -3.19 6.69 -13.60
C GLU A 53 -3.36 8.07 -14.29
N THR A 54 -3.42 9.14 -13.49
CA THR A 54 -3.53 10.52 -13.99
C THR A 54 -2.17 11.21 -14.18
N GLY A 55 -1.06 10.49 -13.99
CA GLY A 55 0.29 11.04 -14.07
C GLY A 55 0.71 11.88 -12.86
N ASN A 56 -0.08 11.87 -11.77
CA ASN A 56 0.17 12.62 -10.54
C ASN A 56 0.60 11.68 -9.41
N PHE A 57 1.63 10.86 -9.63
CA PHE A 57 2.06 9.89 -8.62
C PHE A 57 2.38 10.59 -7.30
N PRO A 58 1.88 10.08 -6.15
CA PRO A 58 2.19 10.68 -4.87
C PRO A 58 3.70 10.69 -4.62
N SER A 59 4.17 11.61 -3.78
CA SER A 59 5.59 11.66 -3.41
C SER A 59 6.07 10.30 -2.89
N GLU A 60 7.30 9.91 -3.25
CA GLU A 60 7.95 8.68 -2.80
C GLU A 60 7.83 8.47 -1.28
N LYS A 61 8.01 9.53 -0.48
CA LYS A 61 7.86 9.49 0.98
C LYS A 61 6.47 9.03 1.41
N HIS A 62 5.43 9.52 0.75
CA HIS A 62 4.05 9.13 1.05
C HIS A 62 3.79 7.68 0.69
N VAL A 63 4.28 7.25 -0.47
CA VAL A 63 4.13 5.87 -0.94
C VAL A 63 4.86 4.88 -0.02
N LYS A 64 6.09 5.18 0.38
CA LYS A 64 6.85 4.40 1.37
C LYS A 64 6.10 4.29 2.70
N TYR A 65 5.53 5.38 3.19
CA TYR A 65 4.70 5.36 4.39
C TYR A 65 3.49 4.42 4.24
N LEU A 66 2.79 4.43 3.10
CA LEU A 66 1.66 3.52 2.87
C LEU A 66 2.11 2.06 2.83
N ILE A 67 3.27 1.78 2.23
CA ILE A 67 3.86 0.44 2.18
C ILE A 67 4.19 -0.06 3.59
N ASP A 68 4.90 0.75 4.38
CA ASP A 68 5.28 0.41 5.76
C ASP A 68 4.06 0.15 6.64
N MET A 69 3.04 1.01 6.54
CA MET A 69 1.79 0.84 7.28
C MET A 69 1.02 -0.40 6.85
N GLY A 70 0.98 -0.70 5.54
CA GLY A 70 0.36 -1.91 5.00
C GLY A 70 1.02 -3.18 5.57
N TYR A 71 2.35 -3.28 5.50
CA TYR A 71 3.08 -4.42 6.05
C TYR A 71 2.94 -4.53 7.57
N SER A 72 2.97 -3.41 8.31
CA SER A 72 2.76 -3.40 9.76
C SER A 72 1.41 -4.00 10.15
N LEU A 73 0.35 -3.70 9.39
CA LEU A 73 -0.98 -4.25 9.64
C LEU A 73 -1.05 -5.74 9.30
N LEU A 74 -0.44 -6.17 8.21
CA LEU A 74 -0.36 -7.59 7.85
C LEU A 74 0.40 -8.41 8.91
N GLN A 75 1.51 -7.88 9.44
CA GLN A 75 2.26 -8.53 10.50
C GLN A 75 1.44 -8.68 11.79
N LYS A 76 0.70 -7.63 12.19
CA LYS A 76 -0.19 -7.67 13.36
C LYS A 76 -1.31 -8.69 13.19
N ALA A 77 -1.98 -8.68 12.04
CA ALA A 77 -3.04 -9.64 11.72
C ALA A 77 -2.51 -11.08 11.71
N ALA A 78 -1.33 -11.34 11.13
CA ALA A 78 -0.72 -12.67 11.17
C ALA A 78 -0.41 -13.13 12.61
N GLY A 79 0.01 -12.20 13.47
CA GLY A 79 0.23 -12.48 14.90
C GLY A 79 -1.05 -12.78 15.70
N GLU A 80 -2.24 -12.50 15.16
CA GLU A 80 -3.52 -12.91 15.77
C GLU A 80 -3.81 -14.40 15.54
N ILE A 81 -3.40 -14.94 14.38
CA ILE A 81 -3.65 -16.33 13.99
C ILE A 81 -2.64 -17.28 14.64
N GLY A 82 -1.40 -16.83 14.86
CA GLY A 82 -0.32 -17.64 15.44
C GLY A 82 -0.33 -17.76 16.97
N ARG A 83 -1.42 -17.38 17.64
CA ARG A 83 -1.60 -17.50 19.10
C ARG A 83 -2.46 -18.68 19.47
#